data_AF-A0A922W707-F1
#
_entry.id   AF-A0A922W707-F1
#
_cell.length_a   1.000
_cell.length_b   1.000
_cell.length_c   1.000
_cell.angle_alpha   90.00
_cell.angle_beta   90.00
_cell.angle_gamma   90.00
#
_symmetry.space_group_name_H-M   'P 1'
#
loop_
_entity.id
_entity.type
_entity.pdbx_description
1 polymer ?
#
loop_
_entity_poly.entity_id
_entity_poly.type
_entity_poly.pdbx_seq_one_letter_code
_entity_poly.pdbx_strand_id
1 'polypeptide(L)'
;MLCGAGPSPPQERPPVTDQPADQIPVPLNPDLPEAAQDKPLSPAARRALQEAAARRAAAPPLDLPPEQGGPRGAEPTRYGDWEKKGLAVDF
;
A
#
# COMPACT_ATOMS: atom_id res chain seq x y z
N MET A 1 -38.69 57.53 21.89
CA MET A 1 -37.36 57.59 21.22
C MET A 1 -37.14 56.26 20.53
N LEU A 2 -37.24 56.22 19.19
CA LEU A 2 -37.03 55.02 18.40
C LEU A 2 -35.52 54.81 18.21
N CYS A 3 -34.98 53.69 18.70
CA CYS A 3 -33.63 53.25 18.34
C CYS A 3 -33.72 52.46 17.03
N GLY A 4 -33.29 53.07 15.92
CA GLY A 4 -33.17 52.39 14.63
C GLY A 4 -31.94 51.48 14.63
N ALA A 5 -32.16 50.17 14.67
CA ALA A 5 -31.13 49.20 14.28
C ALA A 5 -31.07 49.17 12.75
N GLY A 6 -30.02 49.75 12.17
CA GLY A 6 -29.76 49.66 10.72
C GLY A 6 -29.52 48.20 10.31
N PRO A 7 -29.81 47.83 9.04
CA PRO A 7 -29.65 46.46 8.57
C PRO A 7 -28.17 46.05 8.63
N SER A 8 -27.90 44.89 9.26
CA SER A 8 -26.58 44.27 9.25
C SER A 8 -26.11 44.04 7.81
N PRO A 9 -24.83 44.28 7.49
CA PRO A 9 -24.31 44.02 6.16
C PRO A 9 -24.45 42.52 5.84
N PRO A 10 -24.72 42.15 4.58
CA PRO A 10 -24.69 40.75 4.17
C PRO A 10 -23.27 40.24 4.38
N GLN A 11 -23.10 39.25 5.24
CA GLN A 11 -21.84 38.52 5.36
C GLN A 11 -21.62 37.79 4.04
N GLU A 12 -20.65 38.25 3.25
CA GLU A 12 -20.24 37.54 2.03
C GLU A 12 -19.78 36.15 2.44
N ARG A 13 -20.47 35.12 1.93
CA ARG A 13 -20.04 33.74 2.13
C ARG A 13 -18.67 33.61 1.46
N PRO A 14 -17.65 33.07 2.14
CA PRO A 14 -16.37 32.81 1.49
C PRO A 14 -16.63 31.93 0.26
N PRO A 15 -15.86 32.09 -0.83
CA PRO A 15 -16.02 31.24 -1.99
C PRO A 15 -15.89 29.79 -1.52
N VAL A 16 -16.94 29.00 -1.72
CA VAL A 16 -16.81 27.54 -1.64
C VAL A 16 -15.85 27.20 -2.76
N THR A 17 -14.60 27.01 -2.41
CA THR A 17 -13.67 26.35 -3.30
C THR A 17 -14.22 24.94 -3.45
N ASP A 18 -14.75 24.61 -4.62
CA ASP A 18 -14.78 23.24 -5.12
C ASP A 18 -13.32 22.79 -5.20
N GLN A 19 -12.72 22.46 -4.06
CA GLN A 19 -11.53 21.67 -4.05
C GLN A 19 -12.01 20.27 -4.43
N PRO A 20 -11.73 19.77 -5.65
CA PRO A 20 -11.97 18.37 -5.92
C PRO A 20 -11.18 17.61 -4.88
N ALA A 21 -11.81 16.58 -4.31
CA ALA A 21 -11.22 15.70 -3.32
C ALA A 21 -10.12 14.82 -3.93
N ASP A 22 -9.12 15.43 -4.56
CA ASP A 22 -7.87 14.83 -5.04
C ASP A 22 -6.95 14.54 -3.84
N GLN A 23 -7.51 13.95 -2.77
CA GLN A 23 -6.70 13.32 -1.74
C GLN A 23 -6.17 12.02 -2.34
N ILE A 24 -4.99 12.08 -2.94
CA ILE A 24 -4.20 10.87 -3.21
C ILE A 24 -4.14 10.10 -1.88
N PRO A 25 -4.57 8.84 -1.82
CA PRO A 25 -4.48 8.06 -0.59
C PRO A 25 -3.02 8.07 -0.15
N VAL A 26 -2.75 8.64 1.02
CA VAL A 26 -1.39 8.67 1.57
C VAL A 26 -0.97 7.20 1.76
N PRO A 27 0.13 6.76 1.14
CA PRO A 27 0.58 5.38 1.30
C PRO A 27 0.88 5.13 2.78
N LEU A 28 0.42 3.99 3.29
CA LEU A 28 0.54 3.68 4.71
C LEU A 28 1.98 3.36 5.13
N ASN A 29 2.84 3.02 4.16
CA ASN A 29 4.25 2.71 4.36
C ASN A 29 5.12 3.47 3.33
N PRO A 30 5.25 4.80 3.43
CA PRO A 30 5.95 5.63 2.45
C PRO A 30 7.45 5.33 2.38
N ASP A 31 8.06 4.90 3.48
CA ASP A 31 9.51 4.64 3.56
C ASP A 31 9.92 3.32 2.88
N LEU A 32 8.95 2.44 2.60
CA LEU A 32 9.16 1.09 2.07
C LEU A 32 8.20 0.85 0.89
N PRO A 33 8.53 1.32 -0.33
CA PRO A 33 7.64 1.21 -1.48
C PRO A 33 7.43 -0.24 -1.94
N GLU A 34 8.38 -1.14 -1.68
CA GLU A 34 8.24 -2.58 -1.94
C GLU A 34 7.25 -3.28 -0.98
N ALA A 35 6.83 -2.61 0.10
CA ALA A 35 5.91 -3.20 1.07
C ALA A 35 4.44 -2.98 0.70
N ALA A 36 3.57 -3.84 1.24
CA ALA A 36 2.13 -3.70 1.07
C ALA A 36 1.63 -2.35 1.62
N GLN A 37 0.98 -1.54 0.78
CA GLN A 37 0.52 -0.19 1.16
C GLN A 37 -0.87 -0.18 1.82
N ASP A 38 -1.59 -1.31 1.79
CA ASP A 38 -2.95 -1.42 2.32
C ASP A 38 -3.01 -1.63 3.84
N LYS A 39 -1.89 -2.00 4.48
CA LYS A 39 -1.82 -2.31 5.93
C LYS A 39 -0.60 -1.70 6.60
N PRO A 40 -0.71 -1.25 7.86
CA PRO A 40 0.42 -0.68 8.57
C PRO A 40 1.38 -1.80 8.98
N LEU A 41 2.67 -1.64 8.65
CA LEU A 41 3.67 -2.64 9.00
C LEU A 41 4.05 -2.55 10.48
N SER A 42 4.13 -3.70 11.14
CA SER A 42 4.72 -3.79 12.48
C SER A 42 6.21 -3.43 12.45
N PRO A 43 6.79 -2.99 13.58
CA PRO A 43 8.23 -2.70 13.65
C PRO A 43 9.10 -3.90 13.26
N ALA A 44 8.68 -5.11 13.62
CA ALA A 44 9.36 -6.34 13.25
C ALA A 44 9.33 -6.59 11.73
N ALA A 45 8.18 -6.37 11.09
CA ALA A 45 8.04 -6.52 9.64
C ALA A 45 8.92 -5.51 8.88
N ARG A 46 8.99 -4.26 9.34
CA ARG A 46 9.86 -3.24 8.74
C ARG A 46 11.33 -3.64 8.79
N ARG A 47 11.80 -4.12 9.95
CA ARG A 47 13.20 -4.61 10.09
C ARG A 47 13.50 -5.79 9.18
N ALA A 48 12.60 -6.76 9.10
CA ALA A 48 12.78 -7.93 8.25
C ALA A 48 12.91 -7.55 6.77
N LEU A 49 12.08 -6.61 6.29
CA LEU A 49 12.16 -6.11 4.91
C LEU A 49 13.47 -5.37 4.64
N GLN A 50 13.91 -4.52 5.58
CA GLN A 50 15.18 -3.80 5.48
C GLN A 50 16.38 -4.76 5.42
N GLU A 51 16.38 -5.80 6.27
CA GLU A 51 17.43 -6.81 6.24
C GLU A 51 17.42 -7.61 4.94
N ALA A 52 16.25 -8.01 4.46
CA ALA A 52 16.12 -8.71 3.18
C ALA A 52 16.61 -7.86 2.00
N ALA A 53 16.31 -6.55 2.02
CA ALA A 53 16.83 -5.61 1.03
C ALA A 53 18.36 -5.49 1.10
N ALA A 54 18.93 -5.39 2.32
CA ALA A 54 20.38 -5.36 2.51
C ALA A 54 21.06 -6.64 2.00
N ARG A 55 20.45 -7.82 2.26
CA ARG A 55 20.94 -9.10 1.74
C ARG A 55 20.89 -9.17 0.21
N ARG A 56 19.80 -8.72 -0.41
CA ARG A 56 19.67 -8.64 -1.88
C ARG A 56 20.72 -7.72 -2.50
N ALA A 57 20.99 -6.58 -1.86
CA ALA A 57 22.01 -5.62 -2.34
C ALA A 57 23.45 -6.14 -2.19
N ALA A 58 23.72 -6.97 -1.17
CA ALA A 58 25.04 -7.56 -0.94
C ALA A 58 25.30 -8.83 -1.76
N ALA A 59 24.24 -9.47 -2.28
CA ALA A 59 24.38 -10.68 -3.07
C ALA A 59 24.91 -10.35 -4.48
N PRO A 60 25.86 -11.14 -5.01
CA PRO A 60 26.29 -10.99 -6.40
C PRO A 60 25.13 -11.34 -7.36
N PRO A 61 25.07 -10.71 -8.54
CA PRO A 61 24.08 -11.06 -9.55
C PRO A 61 24.28 -12.52 -9.97
N LEU A 62 23.20 -13.28 -9.98
CA LEU A 62 23.19 -14.64 -10.52
C LEU A 62 23.00 -14.54 -12.04
N ASP A 63 24.02 -14.93 -12.80
CA ASP A 63 23.93 -15.05 -14.25
C ASP A 63 23.30 -16.41 -14.60
N LEU A 64 21.98 -16.50 -14.41
CA LEU A 64 21.20 -17.68 -14.76
C LEU A 64 20.57 -17.48 -16.14
N PRO A 65 20.68 -18.46 -17.05
CA PRO A 65 19.99 -18.38 -18.32
C PRO A 65 18.48 -18.28 -18.09
N PRO A 66 17.74 -17.50 -18.91
CA PRO A 66 16.31 -17.41 -18.78
C PRO A 66 15.67 -18.79 -19.00
N GLU A 67 14.76 -19.17 -18.11
CA GLU A 67 13.96 -20.37 -18.29
C GLU A 67 13.07 -20.21 -19.53
N GLN A 68 13.21 -21.13 -20.50
CA GLN A 68 12.45 -21.14 -21.75
C GLN A 68 11.48 -22.33 -21.72
N GLY A 69 10.18 -22.05 -21.85
CA GLY A 69 9.14 -23.08 -21.86
C GLY A 69 8.74 -23.65 -20.49
N GLY A 70 9.31 -23.15 -19.40
CA GLY A 70 8.83 -23.39 -18.04
C GLY A 70 7.69 -22.44 -17.67
N PRO A 71 6.86 -22.77 -16.67
CA PRO A 71 5.89 -21.83 -16.11
C PRO A 71 6.61 -20.60 -15.54
N ARG A 72 5.93 -19.45 -15.56
CA ARG A 72 6.49 -18.12 -15.25
C ARG A 72 6.96 -17.95 -13.79
N GLY A 73 6.96 -19.01 -12.97
CA GLY A 73 7.33 -18.99 -11.55
C GLY A 73 7.63 -20.40 -11.02
N ALA A 74 8.09 -20.49 -9.78
CA ALA A 74 8.33 -21.77 -9.11
C ALA A 74 7.08 -22.66 -9.22
N GLU A 75 7.26 -23.87 -9.74
CA GLU A 75 6.18 -24.84 -9.93
C GLU A 75 5.37 -25.00 -8.62
N PRO A 76 4.12 -24.53 -8.57
CA PRO A 76 3.30 -24.61 -7.36
C PRO A 76 2.91 -26.06 -7.02
N THR A 77 3.11 -26.98 -7.97
CA THR A 77 2.69 -28.37 -7.92
C THR A 77 3.40 -29.21 -6.84
N ARG A 78 4.30 -28.66 -6.01
CA ARG A 78 4.95 -29.47 -4.97
C ARG A 78 5.45 -28.77 -3.71
N TYR A 79 4.66 -27.88 -3.13
CA TYR A 79 4.79 -27.59 -1.70
C TYR A 79 3.55 -28.12 -0.98
N GLY A 80 3.64 -29.36 -0.52
CA GLY A 80 2.61 -30.05 0.26
C GLY A 80 2.29 -29.28 1.53
N ASP A 81 1.03 -28.88 1.63
CA ASP A 81 0.17 -28.86 2.82
C ASP A 81 -1.10 -28.02 2.51
N TRP A 82 -1.73 -28.19 1.34
CA TRP A 82 -2.98 -27.50 0.97
C TRP A 82 -4.21 -28.11 1.66
N GLU A 83 -4.00 -28.89 2.71
CA GLU A 83 -5.05 -29.45 3.53
C GLU A 83 -5.49 -28.42 4.58
N LYS A 84 -6.71 -27.89 4.40
CA LYS A 84 -7.43 -27.24 5.49
C LYS A 84 -8.46 -28.21 6.02
N LYS A 85 -8.22 -28.76 7.22
CA LYS A 85 -9.11 -29.74 7.87
C LYS A 85 -9.31 -31.03 7.04
N GLY A 86 -8.25 -31.52 6.38
CA GLY A 86 -8.31 -32.75 5.58
C GLY A 86 -9.04 -32.62 4.24
N LEU A 87 -9.30 -31.40 3.78
CA LEU A 87 -9.82 -31.12 2.44
C LEU A 87 -8.73 -30.42 1.64
N ALA A 88 -8.39 -30.99 0.47
CA ALA A 88 -7.61 -30.31 -0.54
C ALA A 88 -8.46 -29.17 -1.10
N VAL A 89 -8.07 -27.92 -0.80
CA VAL A 89 -8.75 -26.73 -1.30
C VAL A 89 -7.92 -26.18 -2.45
N ASP A 90 -8.54 -26.06 -3.62
CA ASP A 90 -8.00 -25.40 -4.81
C ASP A 90 -8.86 -24.15 -5.08
N PHE A 91 -8.20 -22.99 -5.24
CA PHE A 91 -8.70 -21.60 -5.39
C PHE A 91 -10.18 -21.30 -5.06
#